data_AF-T0LGB5-F1
#
_entry.id   AF-T0LGB5-F1
#
_cell.length_a   1.000
_cell.length_b   1.000
_cell.length_c   1.000
_cell.angle_alpha   90.00
_cell.angle_beta   90.00
_cell.angle_gamma   90.00
#
_symmetry.space_group_name_H-M   'P 1'
#
loop_
_entity.id
_entity.type
_entity.pdbx_description
1 polymer ?
#
loop_
_entity_poly.entity_id
_entity_poly.type
_entity_poly.pdbx_seq_one_letter_code
_entity_poly.pdbx_strand_id
1 'polypeptide(L)'
;MSTPSPIVALGGNAVITAIFGGALAYAFGRRRVLTILANFYGAIFVVFGTNAIVRPESALSFFEWRYPADPYSRELLDRVMVIYGARDIFMGLALFAATLFGTRKSLGATLIAASAMPAVDGLMCRMSEGGEWGHWGYVPTLAIVAPVGVWSV
;
A
#
# COMPACT_ATOMS: atom_id res chain seq x y z
N MET A 1 23.16 14.93 -11.52
CA MET A 1 22.27 15.39 -10.43
C MET A 1 22.25 14.29 -9.38
N SER A 2 22.67 14.57 -8.15
CA SER A 2 22.59 13.61 -7.05
C SER A 2 21.12 13.37 -6.69
N THR A 3 20.69 12.11 -6.65
CA THR A 3 19.36 11.75 -6.17
C THR A 3 19.18 12.26 -4.74
N PRO A 4 18.06 12.93 -4.41
CA PRO A 4 17.82 13.42 -3.05
C PRO A 4 17.92 12.26 -2.06
N SER A 5 18.45 12.54 -0.86
CA SER A 5 18.60 11.50 0.14
C SER A 5 17.23 10.89 0.47
N PRO A 6 17.16 9.58 0.79
CA PRO A 6 15.89 8.90 1.04
C PRO A 6 15.03 9.59 2.10
N ILE A 7 15.65 10.22 3.09
CA ILE A 7 14.98 10.99 4.15
C ILE A 7 14.33 12.26 3.60
N VAL A 8 15.00 12.95 2.66
CA VAL A 8 14.47 14.17 2.02
C VAL A 8 13.34 13.84 1.05
N ALA A 9 13.44 12.73 0.31
CA ALA A 9 12.36 12.25 -0.55
C ALA A 9 11.14 11.77 0.26
N LEU A 10 11.36 11.05 1.37
CA LEU A 10 10.29 10.64 2.28
C LEU A 10 9.62 11.84 2.97
N GLY A 11 10.42 12.80 3.46
CA GLY A 11 9.94 14.01 4.12
C GLY A 11 9.16 14.93 3.17
N GLY A 12 9.65 15.12 1.95
CA GLY A 12 8.94 15.87 0.91
C GLY A 12 7.60 15.24 0.54
N ASN A 13 7.58 13.93 0.32
CA ASN A 13 6.35 13.19 0.01
C ASN A 13 5.36 13.20 1.17
N ALA A 14 5.83 13.10 2.41
CA ALA A 14 4.97 13.17 3.60
C ALA A 14 4.30 14.54 3.76
N VAL A 15 5.03 15.64 3.57
CA VAL A 15 4.49 17.01 3.66
C VAL A 15 3.49 17.29 2.54
N ILE A 16 3.84 16.96 1.29
CA ILE A 16 2.93 17.14 0.14
C ILE A 16 1.65 16.31 0.36
N THR A 17 1.79 15.08 0.83
CA THR A 17 0.65 14.19 1.08
C THR A 17 -0.22 14.67 2.23
N ALA A 18 0.36 15.23 3.31
CA ALA A 18 -0.38 15.80 4.41
C ALA A 18 -1.18 17.05 3.99
N ILE A 19 -0.57 17.94 3.20
CA ILE A 19 -1.21 19.15 2.66
C ILE A 19 -2.36 18.76 1.71
N PHE A 20 -2.11 17.83 0.80
CA PHE A 20 -3.11 17.35 -0.15
C PHE A 20 -4.27 16.62 0.55
N GLY A 21 -3.96 15.78 1.55
CA GLY A 21 -4.94 15.10 2.37
C GLY A 21 -5.81 16.07 3.19
N GLY A 22 -5.20 17.10 3.76
CA GLY A 22 -5.90 18.19 4.46
C GLY A 22 -6.82 18.99 3.53
N ALA A 23 -6.34 19.33 2.33
CA ALA A 23 -7.12 20.03 1.32
C ALA A 23 -8.32 19.21 0.82
N LEU A 24 -8.12 17.91 0.56
CA LEU A 24 -9.19 16.97 0.21
C LEU A 24 -10.23 16.85 1.34
N ALA A 25 -9.77 16.73 2.59
CA ALA A 25 -10.64 16.65 3.76
C ALA A 25 -11.47 17.92 3.96
N TYR A 26 -10.87 19.09 3.69
CA TYR A 26 -11.53 20.38 3.73
C TYR A 26 -12.57 20.54 2.60
N ALA A 27 -12.22 20.15 1.37
CA ALA A 27 -13.08 20.32 0.19
C ALA A 27 -14.26 19.33 0.12
N PHE A 28 -14.05 18.06 0.50
CA PHE A 28 -15.05 16.99 0.30
C PHE A 28 -15.62 16.40 1.60
N GLY A 29 -15.08 16.81 2.75
CA GLY A 29 -15.45 16.31 4.06
C GLY A 29 -14.74 14.99 4.41
N ARG A 30 -14.20 14.95 5.63
CA ARG A 30 -13.37 13.84 6.17
C ARG A 30 -13.99 12.44 5.99
N ARG A 31 -15.32 12.29 6.14
CA ARG A 31 -16.01 11.00 5.96
C ARG A 31 -15.89 10.47 4.53
N ARG A 32 -16.09 11.33 3.53
CA ARG A 32 -16.07 10.93 2.12
C ARG A 32 -14.65 10.55 1.70
N VAL A 33 -13.66 11.36 2.09
CA VAL A 33 -12.24 11.09 1.80
C VAL A 33 -11.78 9.75 2.37
N LEU A 34 -12.08 9.46 3.64
CA LEU A 34 -11.70 8.17 4.25
C LEU A 34 -12.33 6.98 3.53
N THR A 35 -13.60 7.09 3.17
CA THR A 35 -14.32 6.00 2.49
C THR A 35 -13.79 5.80 1.06
N ILE A 36 -13.52 6.90 0.34
CA ILE A 36 -12.95 6.85 -1.01
C ILE A 36 -11.56 6.20 -0.97
N LEU A 37 -10.68 6.64 -0.06
CA LEU A 37 -9.34 6.09 0.07
C LEU A 37 -9.38 4.61 0.46
N ALA A 38 -10.21 4.24 1.44
CA ALA A 38 -10.34 2.84 1.84
C ALA A 38 -10.85 1.95 0.73
N ASN A 39 -11.86 2.38 -0.05
CA ASN A 39 -12.35 1.60 -1.17
C ASN A 39 -11.32 1.54 -2.32
N PHE A 40 -10.60 2.63 -2.58
CA PHE A 40 -9.55 2.68 -3.59
C PHE A 40 -8.39 1.73 -3.25
N TYR A 41 -7.83 1.83 -2.05
CA TYR A 41 -6.77 0.92 -1.61
C TYR A 41 -7.28 -0.51 -1.44
N GLY A 42 -8.52 -0.69 -0.96
CA GLY A 42 -9.16 -2.00 -0.88
C GLY A 42 -9.19 -2.69 -2.24
N ALA A 43 -9.56 -1.96 -3.29
CA ALA A 43 -9.55 -2.47 -4.66
C ALA A 43 -8.13 -2.76 -5.16
N ILE A 44 -7.15 -1.89 -4.89
CA ILE A 44 -5.74 -2.11 -5.26
C ILE A 44 -5.23 -3.43 -4.66
N PHE A 45 -5.43 -3.63 -3.36
CA PHE A 45 -5.01 -4.85 -2.67
C PHE A 45 -5.65 -6.11 -3.28
N VAL A 46 -6.95 -6.09 -3.56
CA VAL A 46 -7.60 -7.25 -4.20
C VAL A 46 -7.05 -7.50 -5.61
N VAL A 47 -6.86 -6.45 -6.41
CA VAL A 47 -6.36 -6.58 -7.79
C VAL A 47 -4.91 -7.09 -7.81
N PHE A 48 -4.01 -6.50 -7.02
CA PHE A 48 -2.63 -6.93 -6.94
C PHE A 48 -2.49 -8.32 -6.33
N GLY A 49 -3.26 -8.64 -5.29
CA GLY A 49 -3.25 -9.98 -4.73
C GLY A 49 -3.77 -11.04 -5.70
N THR A 50 -4.81 -10.72 -6.48
CA THR A 50 -5.27 -11.60 -7.56
C THR A 50 -4.21 -11.76 -8.65
N ASN A 51 -3.52 -10.68 -9.02
CA ASN A 51 -2.42 -10.74 -10.00
C ASN A 51 -1.26 -11.60 -9.49
N ALA A 52 -0.92 -11.54 -8.20
CA ALA A 52 0.12 -12.37 -7.60
C ALA A 52 -0.22 -13.88 -7.65
N ILE A 53 -1.50 -14.23 -7.48
CA ILE A 53 -1.95 -15.62 -7.55
C ILE A 53 -2.00 -16.12 -9.00
N VAL A 54 -2.54 -15.33 -9.92
CA VAL A 54 -2.81 -15.78 -11.31
C VAL A 54 -1.62 -15.56 -12.25
N ARG A 55 -0.79 -14.54 -11.98
CA ARG A 55 0.33 -14.10 -12.82
C ARG A 55 1.54 -13.70 -11.95
N PRO A 56 2.17 -14.67 -11.25
CA PRO A 56 3.23 -14.39 -10.28
C PRO A 56 4.42 -13.63 -10.89
N GLU A 57 4.83 -13.95 -12.12
CA GLU A 57 5.88 -13.21 -12.85
C GLU A 57 5.53 -11.74 -13.06
N SER A 58 4.29 -11.45 -13.47
CA SER A 58 3.83 -10.07 -13.64
C SER A 58 3.77 -9.34 -12.30
N ALA A 59 3.31 -9.99 -11.23
CA ALA A 59 3.27 -9.37 -9.92
C ALA A 59 4.68 -9.09 -9.39
N LEU A 60 5.63 -10.01 -9.61
CA LEU A 60 7.02 -9.85 -9.21
C LEU A 60 7.69 -8.66 -9.90
N SER A 61 7.31 -8.35 -11.15
CA SER A 61 7.86 -7.19 -11.86
C SER A 61 7.58 -5.84 -11.19
N PHE A 62 6.53 -5.74 -10.34
CA PHE A 62 6.28 -4.52 -9.56
C PHE A 62 7.34 -4.29 -8.49
N PHE A 63 8.00 -5.35 -8.03
CA PHE A 63 9.17 -5.30 -7.15
C PHE A 63 10.48 -5.01 -7.91
N GLU A 64 10.43 -4.90 -9.24
CA GLU A 64 11.60 -4.85 -10.12
C GLU A 64 12.53 -6.08 -9.97
N TRP A 65 11.99 -7.20 -9.46
CA TRP A 65 12.74 -8.43 -9.28
C TRP A 65 12.62 -9.34 -10.49
N ARG A 66 13.69 -10.11 -10.73
CA ARG A 66 13.75 -11.07 -11.83
C ARG A 66 13.08 -12.38 -11.43
N TYR A 67 12.19 -12.85 -12.29
CA TYR A 67 11.56 -14.16 -12.12
C TYR A 67 12.58 -15.29 -12.37
N PRO A 68 12.67 -16.31 -11.48
CA PRO A 68 13.68 -17.35 -11.59
C PRO A 68 13.60 -18.16 -12.88
N ALA A 69 14.76 -18.45 -13.47
CA ALA A 69 14.89 -19.32 -14.63
C ALA A 69 14.91 -20.80 -14.24
N ASP A 70 15.45 -21.12 -13.06
CA ASP A 70 15.55 -22.50 -12.59
C ASP A 70 14.19 -23.02 -12.09
N PRO A 71 13.85 -24.30 -12.36
CA PRO A 71 12.52 -24.83 -12.04
C PRO A 71 12.18 -24.85 -10.55
N TYR A 72 13.17 -25.12 -9.69
CA TYR A 72 12.95 -25.28 -8.26
C TYR A 72 12.61 -23.94 -7.58
N SER A 73 13.41 -22.91 -7.83
CA SER A 73 13.16 -21.58 -7.27
C SER A 73 11.90 -20.96 -7.87
N ARG A 74 11.57 -21.26 -9.13
CA ARG A 74 10.30 -20.86 -9.73
C ARG A 74 9.12 -21.45 -9.00
N GLU A 75 9.10 -22.76 -8.78
CA GLU A 75 8.01 -23.45 -8.10
C GLU A 75 7.84 -22.95 -6.65
N LEU A 76 8.96 -22.71 -5.96
CA LEU A 76 8.94 -22.11 -4.63
C LEU A 76 8.36 -20.69 -4.66
N LEU A 77 8.83 -19.85 -5.60
CA LEU A 77 8.37 -18.47 -5.71
C LEU A 77 6.88 -18.40 -6.07
N ASP A 78 6.39 -19.26 -6.95
CA ASP A 78 4.95 -19.33 -7.29
C ASP A 78 4.10 -19.60 -6.05
N ARG A 79 4.51 -20.54 -5.20
CA ARG A 79 3.84 -20.82 -3.93
C ARG A 79 3.89 -19.64 -2.98
N VAL A 80 5.03 -18.95 -2.89
CA VAL A 80 5.19 -17.74 -2.08
C VAL A 80 4.29 -16.61 -2.60
N MET A 81 4.19 -16.43 -3.92
CA MET A 81 3.33 -15.42 -4.54
C MET A 81 1.84 -15.69 -4.31
N VAL A 82 1.42 -16.95 -4.21
CA VAL A 82 0.06 -17.29 -3.78
C VAL A 82 -0.21 -16.84 -2.35
N ILE A 83 0.73 -17.06 -1.43
CA ILE A 83 0.60 -16.61 -0.03
C ILE A 83 0.58 -15.07 0.05
N TYR A 84 1.50 -14.42 -0.67
CA TYR A 84 1.53 -12.96 -0.80
C TYR A 84 0.20 -12.42 -1.33
N GLY A 85 -0.33 -13.01 -2.39
CA GLY A 85 -1.59 -12.57 -2.97
C GLY A 85 -2.80 -12.77 -2.07
N ALA A 86 -2.84 -13.86 -1.30
CA ALA A 86 -3.90 -14.09 -0.32
C ALA A 86 -3.88 -13.06 0.81
N ARG A 87 -2.69 -12.66 1.28
CA ARG A 87 -2.49 -11.58 2.28
C ARG A 87 -3.04 -10.26 1.76
N ASP A 88 -2.74 -9.92 0.50
CA ASP A 88 -3.21 -8.69 -0.12
C ASP A 88 -4.74 -8.69 -0.27
N ILE A 89 -5.33 -9.77 -0.81
CA ILE A 89 -6.79 -9.91 -0.90
C ILE A 89 -7.43 -9.76 0.48
N PHE A 90 -6.87 -10.41 1.51
CA PHE A 90 -7.37 -10.27 2.88
C PHE A 90 -7.39 -8.81 3.33
N MET A 91 -6.31 -8.06 3.11
CA MET A 91 -6.24 -6.64 3.49
C MET A 91 -7.27 -5.81 2.72
N GLY A 92 -7.47 -6.10 1.43
CA GLY A 92 -8.49 -5.44 0.63
C GLY A 92 -9.92 -5.70 1.13
N LEU A 93 -10.24 -6.96 1.45
CA LEU A 93 -11.52 -7.34 2.04
C LEU A 93 -11.72 -6.74 3.43
N ALA A 94 -10.68 -6.67 4.26
CA ALA A 94 -10.74 -6.03 5.56
C ALA A 94 -11.02 -4.52 5.46
N LEU A 95 -10.48 -3.84 4.44
CA LEU A 95 -10.82 -2.44 4.15
C LEU A 95 -12.28 -2.29 3.72
N PHE A 96 -12.79 -3.16 2.84
CA PHE A 96 -14.22 -3.14 2.47
C PHE A 96 -15.15 -3.46 3.65
N ALA A 97 -14.78 -4.42 4.50
CA ALA A 97 -15.54 -4.71 5.71
C ALA A 97 -15.54 -3.51 6.66
N ALA A 98 -14.41 -2.83 6.82
CA ALA A 98 -14.30 -1.64 7.65
C ALA A 98 -15.07 -0.43 7.08
N THR A 99 -15.23 -0.31 5.76
CA THR A 99 -16.06 0.75 5.15
C THR A 99 -17.56 0.48 5.28
N LEU A 100 -17.98 -0.78 5.13
CA LEU A 100 -19.40 -1.17 5.16
C LEU A 100 -19.96 -1.34 6.57
N PHE A 101 -19.18 -1.94 7.47
CA PHE A 101 -19.67 -2.36 8.80
C PHE A 101 -18.90 -1.71 9.95
N GLY A 102 -17.76 -1.09 9.66
CA GLY A 102 -16.87 -0.52 10.67
C GLY A 102 -17.29 0.85 11.19
N THR A 103 -16.60 1.27 12.24
CA THR A 103 -16.60 2.66 12.70
C THR A 103 -15.52 3.46 11.98
N ARG A 104 -15.55 4.79 12.09
CA ARG A 104 -14.47 5.62 11.53
C ARG A 104 -13.12 5.34 12.19
N LYS A 105 -13.11 5.04 13.49
CA LYS A 105 -11.88 4.72 14.22
C LYS A 105 -11.29 3.41 13.74
N SER A 106 -12.12 2.38 13.56
CA SER A 106 -11.66 1.11 12.99
C SER A 106 -11.20 1.29 11.54
N LEU A 107 -11.94 1.99 10.69
CA LEU A 107 -11.54 2.23 9.30
C LEU A 107 -10.19 2.96 9.19
N GLY A 108 -10.02 4.01 10.00
CA GLY A 108 -8.77 4.74 10.06
C GLY A 108 -7.61 3.90 10.59
N ALA A 109 -7.83 3.11 11.64
CA ALA A 109 -6.82 2.19 12.17
C ALA A 109 -6.45 1.10 11.15
N THR A 110 -7.42 0.57 10.42
CA THR A 110 -7.21 -0.41 9.35
C THR A 110 -6.38 0.18 8.20
N LEU A 111 -6.64 1.43 7.80
CA LEU A 111 -5.83 2.13 6.78
C LEU A 111 -4.38 2.34 7.23
N ILE A 112 -4.16 2.71 8.49
CA ILE A 112 -2.81 2.84 9.06
C ILE A 112 -2.12 1.48 9.09
N ALA A 113 -2.81 0.42 9.54
CA ALA A 113 -2.25 -0.92 9.54
C ALA A 113 -1.91 -1.39 8.11
N ALA A 114 -2.76 -1.06 7.12
CA ALA A 114 -2.54 -1.38 5.72
C ALA A 114 -1.27 -0.71 5.16
N SER A 115 -0.83 0.43 5.70
CA SER A 115 0.41 1.08 5.26
C SER A 115 1.66 0.25 5.54
N ALA A 116 1.60 -0.70 6.47
CA ALA A 116 2.70 -1.60 6.76
C ALA A 116 3.06 -2.51 5.56
N MET A 117 2.07 -2.82 4.70
CA MET A 117 2.29 -3.69 3.54
C MET A 117 3.26 -3.05 2.53
N PRO A 118 2.97 -1.88 1.93
CA PRO A 118 3.90 -1.22 1.01
C PRO A 118 5.19 -0.73 1.69
N ALA A 119 5.18 -0.52 3.01
CA ALA A 119 6.39 -0.18 3.76
C ALA A 119 7.39 -1.35 3.76
N VAL A 120 6.93 -2.56 4.08
CA VAL A 120 7.75 -3.78 4.08
C VAL A 120 8.14 -4.15 2.65
N ASP A 121 7.21 -4.07 1.70
CA ASP A 121 7.50 -4.40 0.31
C ASP A 121 8.61 -3.48 -0.24
N GLY A 122 8.51 -2.17 0.00
CA GLY A 122 9.58 -1.24 -0.38
C GLY A 122 10.89 -1.45 0.38
N LEU A 123 10.86 -1.94 1.63
CA LEU A 123 12.07 -2.32 2.36
C LEU A 123 12.77 -3.51 1.68
N MET A 124 12.02 -4.54 1.26
CA MET A 124 12.59 -5.69 0.55
C MET A 124 13.17 -5.27 -0.81
N CYS A 125 12.47 -4.39 -1.53
CA CYS A 125 12.96 -3.78 -2.77
C CYS A 125 14.31 -3.07 -2.54
N ARG A 126 14.40 -2.22 -1.51
CA ARG A 126 15.64 -1.54 -1.14
C ARG A 126 16.77 -2.51 -0.77
N MET A 127 16.47 -3.60 -0.07
CA MET A 127 17.44 -4.65 0.25
C MET A 127 17.90 -5.41 -1.00
N SER A 128 17.13 -5.33 -2.08
CA SER A 128 17.40 -5.91 -3.41
C SER A 128 17.92 -4.87 -4.41
N GLU A 129 18.37 -3.71 -3.93
CA GLU A 129 19.03 -2.63 -4.70
C GLU A 129 18.14 -1.85 -5.70
N GLY A 130 16.79 -1.87 -5.56
CA GLY A 130 15.91 -1.02 -6.37
C GLY A 130 14.41 -1.30 -6.19
N GLY A 131 13.55 -0.44 -6.75
CA GLY A 131 12.08 -0.59 -6.75
C GLY A 131 11.34 -0.10 -5.49
N GLU A 132 12.04 0.45 -4.49
CA GLU A 132 11.43 0.83 -3.21
C GLU A 132 10.43 1.98 -3.33
N TRP A 133 10.69 2.93 -4.24
CA TRP A 133 9.82 4.09 -4.45
C TRP A 133 8.49 3.74 -5.10
N GLY A 134 8.46 2.64 -5.86
CA GLY A 134 7.22 2.07 -6.38
C GLY A 134 6.25 1.63 -5.28
N HIS A 135 6.73 1.42 -4.04
CA HIS A 135 5.94 0.98 -2.91
C HIS A 135 5.79 2.07 -1.84
N TRP A 136 6.89 2.72 -1.46
CA TRP A 136 6.88 3.75 -0.44
C TRP A 136 6.07 5.00 -0.81
N GLY A 137 5.79 5.22 -2.11
CA GLY A 137 4.86 6.25 -2.56
C GLY A 137 3.44 6.11 -1.97
N TYR A 138 2.99 4.90 -1.64
CA TYR A 138 1.68 4.64 -1.05
C TYR A 138 1.64 4.78 0.48
N VAL A 139 2.80 4.79 1.14
CA VAL A 139 2.87 4.81 2.60
C VAL A 139 2.29 6.12 3.17
N PRO A 140 2.63 7.32 2.68
CA PRO A 140 2.06 8.57 3.18
C PRO A 140 0.54 8.67 3.00
N THR A 141 -0.01 8.16 1.91
CA THR A 141 -1.46 8.22 1.64
C THR A 141 -2.24 7.31 2.58
N LEU A 142 -1.70 6.14 2.92
CA LEU A 142 -2.28 5.22 3.90
C LEU A 142 -2.03 5.67 5.36
N ALA A 143 -0.81 6.10 5.67
CA ALA A 143 -0.36 6.39 7.04
C ALA A 143 -0.62 7.83 7.52
N ILE A 144 -0.83 8.80 6.63
CA ILE A 144 -0.97 10.22 7.00
C ILE A 144 -2.37 10.74 6.63
N VAL A 145 -2.85 10.51 5.40
CA VAL A 145 -4.16 11.05 4.98
C VAL A 145 -5.32 10.36 5.72
N ALA A 146 -5.19 9.07 6.05
CA ALA A 146 -6.20 8.35 6.83
C ALA A 146 -6.32 8.83 8.29
N PRO A 147 -5.24 8.98 9.10
CA PRO A 147 -5.35 9.44 10.48
C PRO A 147 -5.71 10.92 10.66
N VAL A 148 -5.43 11.80 9.68
CA VAL A 148 -5.90 13.21 9.74
C VAL A 148 -7.43 13.29 9.79
N GLY A 149 -8.15 12.18 9.58
CA GLY A 149 -9.60 12.03 9.81
C GLY A 149 -10.05 11.45 11.16
N VAL A 150 -9.14 10.91 11.99
CA VAL A 150 -9.47 9.97 13.08
C VAL A 150 -9.30 10.58 14.48
N TRP A 151 -8.34 11.49 14.67
CA TRP A 151 -7.87 11.90 16.01
C TRP A 151 -8.03 13.38 16.36
N SER A 152 -8.64 14.20 15.51
CA SER A 152 -9.00 15.56 15.92
C SER A 152 -10.30 15.51 16.70
N VAL A 153 -10.18 15.65 18.02
CA VAL A 153 -11.25 16.07 18.94
C VAL A 153 -11.81 17.41 18.46
#